data_AF-A0A817DQ01-F1
#
_entry.id   AF-A0A817DQ01-F1
#
_cell.length_a   1.000
_cell.length_b   1.000
_cell.length_c   1.000
_cell.angle_alpha   90.00
_cell.angle_beta   90.00
_cell.angle_gamma   90.00
#
_symmetry.space_group_name_H-M   'P 1'
#
loop_
_entity.id
_entity.type
_entity.pdbx_description
1 polymer ?
#
loop_
_entity_poly.entity_id
_entity_poly.type
_entity_poly.pdbx_seq_one_letter_code
_entity_poly.pdbx_strand_id
1 'polypeptide(L)'
;MSELLPPPPAYDEIANTLTPKNPNPNWRAWYRNLIALKFTEQEADEYTKLFITNEIDISMIPELTDNILRTIGIDKAGHRIRILRLQNKGSSPTPPARPTNVAPQTAIVNKINHLYFIELNFSRFHDVLGIEM
;
A
#
# COMPACT_ATOMS: atom_id res chain seq x y z
N MET A 1 -20.95 -33.49 51.48
CA MET A 1 -19.94 -32.42 51.45
C MET A 1 -19.84 -31.97 50.01
N SER A 2 -20.50 -30.86 49.67
CA SER A 2 -20.46 -30.31 48.32
C SER A 2 -19.21 -29.44 48.22
N GLU A 3 -18.20 -29.89 47.48
CA GLU A 3 -17.04 -29.08 47.12
C GLU A 3 -17.52 -27.90 46.28
N LEU A 4 -17.45 -26.70 46.87
CA LEU A 4 -17.61 -25.44 46.15
C LEU A 4 -16.43 -25.30 45.19
N LEU A 5 -16.68 -25.47 43.89
CA LEU A 5 -15.71 -25.08 42.88
C LEU A 5 -15.47 -23.58 42.97
N PRO A 6 -14.20 -23.12 42.89
CA PRO A 6 -13.91 -21.70 42.86
C PRO A 6 -14.60 -21.06 41.64
N PRO A 7 -15.10 -19.82 41.77
CA PRO A 7 -15.68 -19.12 40.64
C PRO A 7 -14.65 -19.02 39.51
N PRO A 8 -15.07 -19.17 38.24
CA PRO A 8 -14.17 -18.98 37.12
C PRO A 8 -13.54 -17.58 37.22
N PRO A 9 -12.24 -17.44 36.91
CA PRO A 9 -11.62 -16.12 36.86
C PRO A 9 -12.44 -15.24 35.91
N ALA A 10 -12.76 -14.02 36.36
CA ALA A 10 -13.54 -13.07 35.58
C ALA A 10 -12.85 -12.86 34.22
N TYR A 11 -13.56 -13.14 33.13
CA TYR A 11 -13.06 -12.99 31.76
C TYR A 11 -12.83 -11.51 31.36
N ASP A 12 -13.14 -10.56 32.24
CA ASP A 12 -13.17 -9.12 31.95
C ASP A 12 -11.80 -8.43 31.95
N GLU A 13 -10.71 -9.14 32.27
CA GLU A 13 -9.38 -8.51 32.43
C GLU A 13 -8.44 -8.66 31.22
N ILE A 14 -8.74 -9.56 30.27
CA ILE A 14 -7.92 -9.74 29.05
C ILE A 14 -8.37 -8.90 27.85
N ALA A 15 -9.52 -8.22 27.93
CA ALA A 15 -9.99 -7.34 26.86
C ALA A 15 -9.28 -5.96 26.83
N ASN A 16 -8.59 -5.57 27.90
CA ASN A 16 -7.99 -4.22 28.04
C ASN A 16 -6.50 -4.13 27.69
N THR A 17 -5.83 -5.23 27.35
CA THR A 17 -4.39 -5.24 26.98
C THR A 17 -4.14 -5.26 25.47
N LEU A 18 -5.20 -5.20 24.65
CA LEU A 18 -5.10 -5.10 23.19
C LEU A 18 -5.49 -3.70 22.66
N THR A 19 -5.45 -2.66 23.49
CA THR A 19 -5.13 -1.36 22.93
C THR A 19 -3.62 -1.35 22.71
N PRO A 20 -3.11 -1.46 21.45
CA PRO A 20 -1.71 -1.20 21.24
C PRO A 20 -1.46 0.20 21.79
N LYS A 21 -0.68 0.27 22.87
CA LYS A 21 -0.11 1.48 23.46
C LYS A 21 0.90 2.07 22.48
N ASN A 22 0.49 2.26 21.24
CA ASN A 22 1.24 3.00 20.25
C ASN A 22 0.46 4.30 20.02
N PRO A 23 0.83 5.37 20.73
CA PRO A 23 0.17 6.67 20.63
C PRO A 23 0.46 7.37 19.30
N ASN A 24 1.03 6.68 18.31
CA ASN A 24 1.34 7.27 17.03
C ASN A 24 0.04 7.64 16.30
N PRO A 25 -0.31 8.93 16.19
CA PRO A 25 -1.55 9.37 15.52
C PRO A 25 -1.60 8.95 14.04
N ASN A 26 -0.47 8.49 13.49
CA ASN A 26 -0.31 8.18 12.08
C ASN A 26 -0.95 6.83 11.70
N TRP A 27 -1.24 5.92 12.65
CA TRP A 27 -1.90 4.64 12.32
C TRP A 27 -3.26 4.86 11.64
N ARG A 28 -4.06 5.80 12.15
CA ARG A 28 -5.39 6.12 11.60
C ARG A 28 -5.29 6.70 10.20
N ALA A 29 -4.27 7.50 9.94
CA ALA A 29 -4.12 8.16 8.66
C ALA A 29 -3.59 7.18 7.59
N TRP A 30 -2.71 6.24 7.96
CA TRP A 30 -2.36 5.09 7.10
C TRP A 30 -3.60 4.25 6.75
N TYR A 31 -4.33 3.80 7.76
CA TYR A 31 -5.53 2.98 7.58
C TYR A 31 -6.55 3.65 6.65
N ARG A 32 -6.88 4.93 6.88
CA ARG A 32 -7.81 5.70 6.02
C ARG A 32 -7.33 5.81 4.57
N ASN A 33 -6.03 6.05 4.35
CA ASN A 33 -5.48 6.11 3.00
C ASN A 33 -5.56 4.77 2.27
N LEU A 34 -5.31 3.67 2.97
CA LEU A 34 -5.42 2.32 2.41
C LEU A 34 -6.87 1.95 2.06
N ILE A 35 -7.84 2.26 2.93
CA ILE A 35 -9.26 2.09 2.61
C ILE A 35 -9.67 2.94 1.40
N ALA A 36 -9.16 4.18 1.29
CA ALA A 36 -9.41 5.04 0.14
C ALA A 36 -8.81 4.49 -1.18
N LEU A 37 -7.83 3.59 -1.11
CA LEU A 37 -7.28 2.84 -2.24
C LEU A 37 -8.03 1.53 -2.55
N LYS A 38 -9.16 1.28 -1.89
CA LYS A 38 -9.97 0.06 -2.05
C LYS A 38 -9.27 -1.21 -1.58
N PHE A 39 -8.42 -1.12 -0.56
CA PHE A 39 -8.03 -2.30 0.21
C PHE A 39 -9.17 -2.73 1.13
N THR A 40 -9.23 -4.02 1.43
CA THR A 40 -10.14 -4.53 2.47
C THR A 40 -9.67 -4.07 3.85
N GLU A 41 -10.56 -4.13 4.85
CA GLU A 41 -10.22 -3.75 6.23
C GLU A 41 -9.07 -4.61 6.79
N GLN A 42 -9.08 -5.90 6.50
CA GLN A 42 -8.04 -6.84 6.90
C GLN A 42 -6.68 -6.49 6.28
N GLU A 43 -6.63 -6.24 4.97
CA GLU A 43 -5.39 -5.83 4.30
C GLU A 43 -4.90 -4.46 4.79
N ALA A 44 -5.82 -3.52 5.02
CA ALA A 44 -5.48 -2.20 5.51
C ALA A 44 -4.88 -2.26 6.92
N ASP A 45 -5.41 -3.10 7.79
CA ASP A 45 -4.86 -3.33 9.13
C ASP A 45 -3.48 -4.00 9.07
N GLU A 46 -3.32 -5.04 8.25
CA GLU A 46 -2.04 -5.73 8.04
C GLU A 46 -0.95 -4.77 7.54
N TYR A 47 -1.23 -4.00 6.49
CA TYR A 47 -0.27 -3.03 5.96
C TYR A 47 0.01 -1.89 6.92
N THR A 48 -0.99 -1.40 7.64
CA THR A 48 -0.78 -0.39 8.68
C THR A 48 0.20 -0.90 9.75
N LYS A 49 0.05 -2.15 10.19
CA LYS A 49 1.00 -2.78 11.13
C LYS A 49 2.40 -2.88 10.53
N LEU A 50 2.55 -3.26 9.26
CA LEU A 50 3.85 -3.31 8.59
C LEU A 50 4.51 -1.93 8.52
N PHE A 51 3.77 -0.87 8.13
CA PHE A 51 4.31 0.49 8.10
C PHE A 51 4.74 0.97 9.47
N ILE A 52 3.94 0.73 10.51
CA ILE A 52 4.27 1.12 11.89
C ILE A 52 5.48 0.34 12.42
N THR A 53 5.54 -0.97 12.18
CA THR A 53 6.63 -1.83 12.65
C THR A 53 7.97 -1.46 12.01
N ASN A 54 7.94 -0.97 10.76
CA ASN A 54 9.12 -0.48 10.05
C ASN A 54 9.34 1.04 10.22
N GLU A 55 8.63 1.68 11.16
CA GLU A 55 8.73 3.11 11.47
C GLU A 55 8.53 4.04 10.25
N ILE A 56 7.72 3.60 9.28
CA ILE A 56 7.41 4.35 8.06
C ILE A 56 6.28 5.32 8.36
N ASP A 57 6.64 6.60 8.41
CA ASP A 57 5.68 7.68 8.60
C ASP A 57 4.96 8.05 7.28
N ILE A 58 3.78 8.64 7.40
CA ILE A 58 2.99 9.17 6.29
C ILE A 58 3.74 10.27 5.55
N SER A 59 4.57 11.04 6.26
CA SER A 59 5.46 12.03 5.67
C SER A 59 6.46 11.42 4.68
N MET A 60 6.77 10.13 4.81
CA MET A 60 7.67 9.37 3.93
C MET A 60 6.97 8.76 2.70
N ILE A 61 5.64 8.92 2.54
CA ILE A 61 4.92 8.42 1.36
C ILE A 61 5.59 8.82 0.03
N PRO A 62 6.05 10.07 -0.17
CA PRO A 62 6.74 10.49 -1.40
C PRO A 62 8.06 9.75 -1.67
N GLU A 63 8.70 9.23 -0.63
CA GLU A 63 9.99 8.53 -0.70
C GLU A 63 9.84 7.01 -0.85
N LEU A 64 8.61 6.49 -0.74
CA LEU A 64 8.35 5.06 -0.92
C LEU A 64 8.69 4.60 -2.34
N THR A 65 9.43 3.51 -2.44
CA THR A 65 9.77 2.86 -3.70
C THR A 65 9.22 1.43 -3.74
N ASP A 66 9.09 0.84 -4.94
CA ASP A 66 8.69 -0.57 -5.09
C ASP A 66 9.57 -1.51 -4.24
N ASN A 67 10.87 -1.21 -4.17
CA ASN A 67 11.83 -2.00 -3.42
C ASN A 67 11.61 -1.94 -1.90
N ILE A 68 11.32 -0.75 -1.36
CA ILE A 68 10.98 -0.59 0.07
C ILE A 68 9.72 -1.38 0.40
N LEU A 69 8.67 -1.24 -0.42
CA LEU A 69 7.40 -1.95 -0.21
C LEU A 69 7.57 -3.48 -0.26
N ARG A 70 8.45 -3.98 -1.12
CA ARG A 70 8.78 -5.41 -1.16
C ARG A 70 9.56 -5.85 0.08
N THR A 71 10.52 -5.03 0.52
CA THR A 71 11.36 -5.33 1.69
C THR A 71 10.53 -5.44 2.97
N ILE A 72 9.48 -4.64 3.12
CA ILE A 72 8.57 -4.71 4.27
C ILE A 72 7.51 -5.82 4.16
N GLY A 73 7.51 -6.62 3.08
CA GLY A 73 6.63 -7.79 2.91
C GLY A 73 5.40 -7.60 2.01
N ILE A 74 5.32 -6.53 1.21
CA ILE A 74 4.20 -6.33 0.27
C ILE A 74 4.57 -6.93 -1.10
N ASP A 75 4.40 -8.24 -1.25
CA ASP A 75 4.85 -8.98 -2.44
C ASP A 75 3.92 -8.85 -3.66
N LYS A 76 2.65 -8.50 -3.44
CA LYS A 76 1.67 -8.33 -4.51
C LYS A 76 1.95 -7.04 -5.29
N ALA A 77 2.39 -7.17 -6.55
CA ALA A 77 2.71 -6.02 -7.41
C ALA A 77 1.54 -5.02 -7.56
N GLY A 78 0.32 -5.52 -7.73
CA GLY A 78 -0.87 -4.66 -7.80
C GLY A 78 -1.08 -3.82 -6.54
N HIS A 79 -0.72 -4.34 -5.37
CA HIS A 79 -0.86 -3.62 -4.10
C HIS A 79 0.20 -2.53 -3.98
N ARG A 80 1.45 -2.86 -4.31
CA ARG A 80 2.53 -1.86 -4.37
C ARG A 80 2.22 -0.71 -5.30
N ILE A 81 1.74 -1.00 -6.52
CA ILE A 81 1.33 0.03 -7.50
C ILE A 81 0.23 0.93 -6.92
N ARG A 82 -0.79 0.35 -6.25
CA ARG A 82 -1.86 1.15 -5.63
C ARG A 82 -1.34 2.05 -4.50
N ILE A 83 -0.44 1.54 -3.66
CA ILE A 83 0.18 2.31 -2.57
C ILE A 83 1.01 3.47 -3.14
N LEU A 84 1.84 3.21 -4.16
CA LEU A 84 2.65 4.24 -4.83
C LEU A 84 1.79 5.34 -5.48
N ARG A 85 0.53 5.06 -5.86
CA ARG A 85 -0.39 6.10 -6.36
C ARG A 85 -0.75 7.16 -5.31
N LEU A 86 -0.52 6.91 -4.01
CA LEU A 86 -0.72 7.93 -2.97
C LEU A 86 0.19 9.14 -3.15
N GLN A 87 1.38 8.94 -3.72
CA GLN A 87 2.34 10.01 -4.00
C GLN A 87 1.75 11.06 -4.94
N ASN A 88 0.95 10.61 -5.92
CA ASN A 88 0.42 11.47 -6.97
C ASN A 88 -0.91 12.14 -6.59
N LYS A 89 -1.54 11.80 -5.45
CA LYS A 89 -2.81 12.39 -5.03
C LYS A 89 -2.70 13.85 -4.58
N GLY A 90 -1.50 14.30 -4.20
CA GLY A 90 -1.23 15.69 -3.80
C GLY A 90 -0.81 16.61 -4.94
N SER A 91 -0.21 16.05 -5.99
CA SER A 91 0.01 16.73 -7.25
C SER A 91 -1.29 16.64 -8.05
N SER A 92 -2.18 17.63 -7.87
CA SER A 92 -3.16 17.88 -8.92
C SER A 92 -2.37 17.92 -10.23
N PRO A 93 -2.79 17.21 -11.30
CA PRO A 93 -2.22 17.45 -12.60
C PRO A 93 -2.49 18.93 -12.84
N THR A 94 -1.48 19.77 -12.64
CA THR A 94 -1.52 21.14 -13.14
C THR A 94 -1.84 20.91 -14.60
N PRO A 95 -3.04 21.31 -15.07
CA PRO A 95 -3.45 21.06 -16.44
C PRO A 95 -2.27 21.49 -17.28
N PRO A 96 -1.70 20.59 -18.12
CA PRO A 96 -0.44 20.83 -18.80
C PRO A 96 -0.52 22.24 -19.34
N ALA A 97 0.31 23.14 -18.77
CA ALA A 97 0.13 24.57 -18.90
C ALA A 97 -0.17 24.82 -20.36
N ARG A 98 -1.43 25.18 -20.66
CA ARG A 98 -1.93 25.32 -22.03
C ARG A 98 -0.86 26.15 -22.71
N PRO A 99 -0.12 25.63 -23.71
CA PRO A 99 0.98 26.36 -24.28
C PRO A 99 0.39 27.69 -24.74
N THR A 100 0.71 28.77 -24.01
CA THR A 100 0.35 30.11 -24.41
C THR A 100 1.07 30.25 -25.73
N ASN A 101 0.27 30.21 -26.79
CA ASN A 101 0.68 30.37 -28.17
C ASN A 101 1.25 31.79 -28.32
N VAL A 102 2.46 31.99 -27.82
CA VAL A 102 3.39 32.98 -28.31
C VAL A 102 4.22 32.24 -29.34
N ALA A 103 3.75 32.31 -30.59
CA ALA A 103 4.54 31.95 -31.75
C ALA A 103 5.95 32.54 -31.63
N PRO A 104 6.97 31.78 -32.03
CA PRO A 104 7.52 32.10 -33.33
C PRO A 104 7.66 30.86 -34.20
N GLN A 105 7.30 31.06 -35.47
CA GLN A 105 7.56 30.14 -36.56
C GLN A 105 9.02 29.72 -36.56
N THR A 106 9.32 28.42 -36.49
CA THR A 106 10.18 27.73 -37.46
C THR A 106 10.18 26.23 -37.19
N ALA A 107 9.86 25.47 -38.23
CA ALA A 107 9.86 24.03 -38.25
C ALA A 107 11.29 23.48 -38.22
N ILE A 108 11.60 22.57 -37.29
CA ILE A 108 12.64 21.55 -37.52
C ILE A 108 12.11 20.22 -36.98
N VAL A 109 11.86 19.32 -37.93
CA VAL A 109 11.54 17.91 -37.75
C VAL A 109 12.68 17.23 -37.01
N ASN A 110 12.41 16.59 -35.87
CA ASN A 110 13.31 15.55 -35.35
C ASN A 110 12.52 14.31 -34.92
N LYS A 111 12.74 13.26 -35.70
CA LYS A 111 12.13 11.94 -35.67
C LYS A 111 12.95 11.10 -34.69
N ILE A 112 12.52 10.91 -33.44
CA ILE A 112 13.22 10.02 -32.49
C ILE A 112 12.22 9.20 -31.65
N ASN A 113 12.28 7.89 -31.90
CA ASN A 113 12.00 6.76 -31.02
C ASN A 113 10.59 6.60 -30.43
N HIS A 114 9.74 6.00 -31.26
CA HIS A 114 8.61 5.21 -30.82
C HIS A 114 9.09 3.81 -30.37
N LEU A 115 8.52 3.33 -29.27
CA LEU A 115 8.35 1.92 -28.87
C LEU A 115 9.48 1.26 -28.05
N TYR A 116 9.41 1.41 -26.72
CA TYR A 116 9.58 0.28 -25.81
C TYR A 116 8.31 0.17 -24.95
N PHE A 117 7.31 -0.50 -25.52
CA PHE A 117 6.13 -0.98 -24.79
C PHE A 117 6.55 -2.30 -24.13
N ILE A 118 6.87 -2.24 -22.83
CA ILE A 118 7.32 -3.40 -22.06
C ILE A 118 6.17 -4.42 -21.98
N GLU A 119 6.45 -5.62 -22.50
CA GLU A 119 5.64 -6.81 -22.36
C GLU A 119 5.35 -7.11 -20.89
N LEU A 120 4.06 -7.00 -20.51
CA LEU A 120 3.55 -7.60 -19.29
C LEU A 120 3.48 -9.12 -19.51
N ASN A 121 4.52 -9.80 -19.03
CA ASN A 121 4.59 -11.23 -18.79
C ASN A 121 3.37 -11.70 -17.99
N PHE A 122 2.32 -12.12 -18.69
CA PHE A 122 1.23 -12.92 -18.16
C PHE A 122 1.64 -14.39 -18.28
N SER A 123 2.50 -14.86 -17.39
CA SER A 123 2.82 -16.28 -17.28
C SER A 123 3.04 -16.66 -15.83
N ARG A 124 2.41 -17.79 -15.48
CA ARG A 124 2.62 -18.62 -14.30
C ARG A 124 1.66 -18.42 -13.11
N PHE A 125 0.39 -18.79 -13.32
CA PHE A 125 -0.41 -19.46 -12.29
C PHE A 125 -1.43 -20.41 -12.93
N HIS A 126 -0.93 -21.40 -13.66
CA HIS A 126 -1.62 -22.68 -13.87
C HIS A 126 -0.53 -23.73 -13.95
N ASP A 127 -0.18 -24.32 -12.80
CA ASP A 127 0.36 -25.68 -12.69
C ASP A 127 0.51 -26.02 -11.19
N VAL A 128 -0.64 -26.25 -10.56
CA VAL A 128 -0.75 -27.13 -9.39
C VAL A 128 -1.64 -28.28 -9.84
N LEU A 129 -1.13 -29.06 -10.81
CA LEU A 129 -1.63 -30.40 -11.07
C LEU A 129 -0.68 -31.36 -10.38
N GLY A 130 -1.21 -32.02 -9.35
CA GLY A 130 -0.54 -33.10 -8.65
C GLY A 130 -0.15 -34.20 -9.63
N ILE A 131 1.09 -34.67 -9.49
CA ILE A 131 1.52 -35.96 -9.98
C ILE A 131 2.08 -36.68 -8.77
N GLU A 132 1.25 -37.57 -8.21
CA GLU A 132 1.73 -38.76 -7.52
C GLU A 132 2.35 -39.68 -8.56
N MET A 133 3.62 -40.03 -8.38
CA MET A 133 4.22 -41.32 -8.74
C MET A 133 5.43 -41.55 -7.85
#